data_AF-A0A368V6M0-F1
#
_entry.id   AF-A0A368V6M0-F1
#
_cell.length_a   1.000
_cell.length_b   1.000
_cell.length_c   1.000
_cell.angle_alpha   90.00
_cell.angle_beta   90.00
_cell.angle_gamma   90.00
#
_symmetry.space_group_name_H-M   'P 1'
#
loop_
_entity.id
_entity.type
_entity.pdbx_description
1 polymer ?
#
loop_
_entity_poly.entity_id
_entity_poly.type
_entity_poly.pdbx_seq_one_letter_code
_entity_poly.pdbx_strand_id
1 'polypeptide(L)'
;MQLTELTLSNLNLYSPSTGEVICHEDSGYNEDAISLMGYWIQEIADQPFIKNPTLKKEWEAFFTRFETEHDIFPSGEDDLDNFFKQYNNPDWLVLKVKTFGMPGDTAWFIVNMEPHN
;
A
#
# COMPACT_ATOMS: atom_id res chain seq x y z
N MET A 1 2.77 11.63 2.84
CA MET A 1 1.66 11.22 1.95
C MET A 1 0.35 11.42 2.67
N GLN A 2 -0.78 11.50 1.96
CA GLN A 2 -2.09 11.37 2.58
C GLN A 2 -2.46 9.89 2.72
N LEU A 3 -2.98 9.48 3.88
CA LEU A 3 -3.57 8.15 4.08
C LEU A 3 -5.08 8.28 4.17
N THR A 4 -5.79 7.51 3.34
CA THR A 4 -7.26 7.46 3.29
C THR A 4 -7.71 6.02 3.53
N GLU A 5 -8.62 5.82 4.47
CA GLU A 5 -9.22 4.53 4.75
C GLU A 5 -10.51 4.35 3.93
N LEU A 6 -10.64 3.18 3.30
CA LEU A 6 -11.77 2.78 2.50
C LEU A 6 -12.29 1.44 3.01
N THR A 7 -13.60 1.31 3.10
CA THR A 7 -14.25 0.04 3.38
C THR A 7 -15.08 -0.37 2.18
N LEU A 8 -14.73 -1.48 1.54
CA LEU A 8 -15.35 -1.94 0.31
C LEU A 8 -16.12 -3.25 0.52
N SER A 9 -17.25 -3.40 -0.16
CA SER A 9 -18.02 -4.65 -0.21
C SER A 9 -17.40 -5.69 -1.16
N ASN A 10 -16.60 -5.24 -2.11
CA ASN A 10 -15.86 -6.05 -3.08
C ASN A 10 -14.53 -5.38 -3.41
N LEU A 11 -13.56 -6.15 -3.90
CA LEU A 11 -12.19 -5.68 -4.11
C LEU A 11 -12.02 -5.00 -5.49
N ASN A 12 -12.79 -3.95 -5.72
CA ASN A 12 -12.72 -3.16 -6.96
C ASN A 12 -12.18 -1.76 -6.64
N LEU A 13 -10.91 -1.54 -6.99
CA LEU A 13 -10.19 -0.31 -6.71
C LEU A 13 -9.62 0.28 -8.00
N TYR A 14 -9.86 1.56 -8.19
CA TYR A 14 -9.38 2.33 -9.34
C TYR A 14 -8.54 3.50 -8.87
N SER A 15 -7.53 3.86 -9.66
CA SER A 15 -6.74 5.06 -9.42
C SER A 15 -7.62 6.31 -9.54
N PRO A 16 -7.67 7.17 -8.51
CA PRO A 16 -8.46 8.40 -8.57
C PRO A 16 -7.95 9.40 -9.61
N SER A 17 -6.67 9.34 -9.98
CA SER A 17 -6.04 10.26 -10.93
C SER A 17 -6.16 9.82 -12.39
N THR A 18 -6.15 8.50 -12.66
CA THR A 18 -6.12 7.96 -14.03
C THR A 18 -7.36 7.15 -14.41
N GLY A 19 -8.16 6.70 -13.44
CA GLY A 19 -9.21 5.71 -13.67
C GLY A 19 -8.69 4.30 -13.98
N GLU A 20 -7.37 4.08 -13.88
CA GLU A 20 -6.75 2.79 -14.11
C GLU A 20 -7.18 1.78 -13.03
N VAL A 21 -7.37 0.51 -13.42
CA VAL A 21 -7.67 -0.56 -12.48
C VAL A 21 -6.43 -0.82 -11.62
N ILE A 22 -6.55 -0.66 -10.31
CA ILE A 22 -5.49 -1.02 -9.35
C ILE A 22 -5.71 -2.44 -8.84
N CYS A 23 -6.96 -2.79 -8.55
CA CYS A 23 -7.35 -4.14 -8.15
C CYS A 23 -8.78 -4.40 -8.60
N HIS A 24 -9.07 -5.65 -8.98
CA HIS A 24 -10.42 -6.10 -9.31
C HIS A 24 -10.65 -7.48 -8.71
N GLU A 25 -11.88 -7.76 -8.26
CA GLU A 25 -12.21 -9.01 -7.56
C GLU A 25 -11.91 -10.27 -8.38
N ASP A 26 -12.12 -10.21 -9.70
CA ASP A 26 -11.90 -11.34 -10.61
C ASP A 26 -10.44 -11.52 -11.06
N SER A 27 -9.62 -10.45 -11.03
CA SER A 27 -8.27 -10.46 -11.61
C SER A 27 -7.16 -10.20 -10.61
N GLY A 28 -7.49 -9.89 -9.36
CA GLY A 28 -6.53 -9.53 -8.31
C GLY A 28 -5.88 -8.16 -8.54
N TYR A 29 -4.66 -8.02 -8.02
CA TYR A 29 -3.88 -6.78 -8.07
C TYR A 29 -3.26 -6.56 -9.45
N ASN A 30 -3.47 -5.37 -10.03
CA ASN A 30 -2.88 -4.99 -11.30
C ASN A 30 -1.50 -4.37 -11.10
N GLU A 31 -0.48 -5.20 -11.01
CA GLU A 31 0.93 -4.77 -10.86
C GLU A 31 1.43 -3.95 -12.05
N ASP A 32 0.82 -4.07 -13.23
CA ASP A 32 1.18 -3.30 -14.43
C ASP A 32 0.65 -1.85 -14.39
N ALA A 33 -0.27 -1.53 -13.47
CA ALA A 33 -0.89 -0.21 -13.39
C ALA A 33 0.17 0.90 -13.21
N ILE A 34 0.26 1.83 -14.17
CA ILE A 34 1.28 2.90 -14.17
C ILE A 34 1.19 3.75 -12.91
N SER A 35 -0.02 3.99 -12.44
CA SER A 35 -0.29 4.77 -11.24
C SER A 35 0.03 4.03 -9.93
N LEU A 36 0.22 2.70 -9.94
CA LEU A 36 0.53 1.92 -8.75
C LEU A 36 2.02 1.94 -8.42
N MET A 37 2.35 2.49 -7.24
CA MET A 37 3.73 2.57 -6.73
C MET A 37 4.11 1.38 -5.84
N GLY A 38 3.13 0.73 -5.22
CA GLY A 38 3.31 -0.46 -4.39
C GLY A 38 2.06 -0.81 -3.61
N TYR A 39 2.02 -2.01 -3.04
CA TYR A 39 1.00 -2.42 -2.10
C TYR A 39 1.53 -3.35 -1.00
N TRP A 40 0.83 -3.33 0.13
CA TRP A 40 1.05 -4.18 1.30
C TRP A 40 -0.24 -4.91 1.63
N ILE A 41 -0.13 -6.19 1.97
CA ILE A 41 -1.23 -7.01 2.49
C ILE A 41 -0.88 -7.32 3.93
N GLN A 42 -1.82 -7.13 4.86
CA GLN A 42 -1.55 -7.26 6.30
C GLN A 42 -0.90 -8.61 6.68
N GLU A 43 -1.38 -9.71 6.09
CA GLU A 43 -0.90 -11.06 6.40
C GLU A 43 0.54 -11.35 5.94
N ILE A 44 1.02 -10.61 4.93
CA ILE A 44 2.35 -10.78 4.32
C ILE A 44 3.03 -9.42 4.15
N ALA A 45 2.90 -8.57 5.17
CA ALA A 45 3.43 -7.20 5.14
C ALA A 45 4.96 -7.14 4.98
N ASP A 46 5.66 -8.22 5.31
CA ASP A 46 7.10 -8.43 5.09
C ASP A 46 7.48 -8.65 3.63
N GLN A 47 6.50 -8.99 2.78
CA GLN A 47 6.68 -9.27 1.35
C GLN A 47 5.82 -8.34 0.47
N PRO A 48 6.00 -7.01 0.56
CA PRO A 48 5.20 -6.09 -0.25
C PRO A 48 5.62 -6.13 -1.71
N PHE A 49 4.67 -5.79 -2.58
CA PHE A 49 4.98 -5.39 -3.94
C PHE A 49 5.36 -3.92 -3.96
N ILE A 50 6.55 -3.58 -4.47
CA ILE A 50 6.99 -2.18 -4.57
C ILE A 50 7.58 -1.93 -5.95
N LYS A 51 6.92 -1.06 -6.72
CA LYS A 51 7.36 -0.65 -8.07
C LYS A 51 8.39 0.48 -8.00
N ASN A 52 8.21 1.43 -7.09
CA ASN A 52 9.10 2.59 -6.99
C ASN A 52 10.41 2.26 -6.25
N PRO A 53 11.60 2.44 -6.86
CA PRO A 53 12.88 2.09 -6.24
C PRO A 53 13.21 2.89 -4.97
N THR A 54 12.82 4.17 -4.91
CA THR A 54 13.04 5.02 -3.74
C THR A 54 12.20 4.54 -2.56
N LEU A 55 10.92 4.26 -2.81
CA LEU A 55 10.01 3.69 -1.82
C LEU A 55 10.53 2.35 -1.30
N LYS A 56 11.04 1.49 -2.19
CA LYS A 56 11.61 0.19 -1.82
C LYS A 56 12.78 0.34 -0.85
N LYS A 57 13.70 1.26 -1.15
CA LYS A 57 14.85 1.53 -0.29
C LYS A 57 14.44 2.03 1.10
N GLU A 58 13.48 2.94 1.17
CA GLU A 58 12.98 3.46 2.45
C GLU A 58 12.23 2.39 3.25
N TRP A 59 11.46 1.52 2.57
CA TRP A 59 10.83 0.37 3.19
C TRP A 59 11.86 -0.61 3.78
N GLU A 60 12.88 -0.99 3.01
CA GLU A 60 13.95 -1.89 3.48
C GLU A 60 14.67 -1.31 4.70
N ALA A 61 14.94 0.00 4.72
CA ALA A 61 15.55 0.68 5.85
C ALA A 61 14.63 0.70 7.08
N PHE A 62 13.33 0.97 6.90
CA PHE A 62 12.33 0.90 7.96
C PHE A 62 12.24 -0.52 8.53
N PHE A 63 12.10 -1.52 7.67
CA PHE A 63 11.96 -2.92 8.02
C PHE A 63 13.17 -3.42 8.82
N THR A 64 14.39 -3.16 8.33
CA THR A 64 15.63 -3.56 9.01
C THR A 64 15.73 -2.93 10.41
N ARG A 65 15.38 -1.65 10.53
CA ARG A 65 15.37 -0.96 11.83
C ARG A 65 14.34 -1.57 12.77
N PHE A 66 13.13 -1.80 12.29
CA PHE A 66 12.03 -2.36 13.08
C PHE A 66 12.37 -3.77 13.59
N GLU A 67 12.87 -4.63 12.71
CA GLU A 67 13.32 -5.98 13.05
C GLU A 67 14.41 -5.94 14.13
N THR A 68 15.37 -5.02 14.02
CA THR A 68 16.45 -4.85 15.00
C THR A 68 15.93 -4.37 16.37
N GLU A 69 14.93 -3.47 16.38
CA GLU A 69 14.41 -2.86 17.61
C GLU A 69 13.40 -3.75 18.35
N HIS A 70 12.67 -4.58 17.62
CA HIS A 70 11.53 -5.33 18.16
C HIS A 70 11.64 -6.86 18.06
N ASP A 71 12.63 -7.40 17.33
CA ASP A 71 12.79 -8.85 17.08
C ASP A 71 11.53 -9.51 16.46
N ILE A 72 10.74 -8.70 15.74
CA ILE A 72 9.52 -9.09 15.02
C ILE A 72 9.41 -8.26 13.73
N PHE A 73 8.57 -8.70 12.80
CA PHE A 73 8.28 -7.95 11.58
C PHE A 73 7.11 -6.97 11.77
N PRO A 74 7.13 -5.81 11.08
CA PRO A 74 6.03 -4.86 11.08
C PRO A 74 4.81 -5.51 10.40
N SER A 75 3.90 -6.01 11.23
CA SER A 75 2.67 -6.72 10.82
C SER A 75 1.42 -6.07 11.42
N GLY A 76 1.61 -5.07 12.30
CA GLY A 76 0.54 -4.27 12.84
C GLY A 76 0.03 -3.22 11.85
N GLU A 77 -1.28 -3.00 11.85
CA GLU A 77 -1.94 -1.91 11.12
C GLU A 77 -1.29 -0.55 11.44
N ASP A 78 -0.93 -0.33 12.71
CA ASP A 78 -0.29 0.89 13.18
C ASP A 78 1.16 1.05 12.65
N ASP A 79 1.90 -0.04 12.47
CA ASP A 79 3.30 0.01 12.00
C ASP A 79 3.36 0.49 10.54
N LEU A 80 2.49 -0.06 9.70
CA LEU A 80 2.34 0.34 8.30
C LEU A 80 1.81 1.77 8.17
N ASP A 81 0.76 2.12 8.92
CA ASP A 81 0.23 3.48 8.94
C ASP A 81 1.30 4.50 9.35
N ASN A 82 2.14 4.17 10.34
CA ASN A 82 3.22 5.03 10.79
C ASN A 82 4.31 5.20 9.73
N PHE A 83 4.71 4.13 9.04
CA PHE A 83 5.63 4.22 7.91
C PHE A 83 5.13 5.20 6.84
N PHE A 84 3.88 5.07 6.42
CA PHE A 84 3.30 5.93 5.38
C PHE A 84 3.11 7.38 5.82
N LYS A 85 2.74 7.62 7.09
CA LYS A 85 2.62 8.97 7.65
C LYS A 85 3.97 9.69 7.73
N GLN A 86 5.06 8.95 7.97
CA GLN A 86 6.41 9.52 8.05
C GLN A 86 7.05 9.73 6.67
N TYR A 87 6.65 8.95 5.66
CA TYR A 87 7.16 9.11 4.31
C TYR A 87 6.56 10.35 3.63
N ASN A 88 7.40 11.36 3.38
CA ASN A 88 6.98 12.60 2.76
C ASN A 88 6.98 12.50 1.23
N ASN A 89 5.78 12.37 0.65
CA ASN A 89 5.53 12.54 -0.77
C ASN A 89 4.11 13.11 -0.92
N PRO A 90 3.94 14.35 -1.39
CA PRO A 90 2.63 14.97 -1.55
C PRO A 90 1.87 14.44 -2.77
N ASP A 91 2.56 13.87 -3.76
CA ASP A 91 1.97 13.43 -5.02
C ASP A 91 1.38 12.03 -4.90
N TRP A 92 1.60 11.33 -3.78
CA TRP A 92 1.13 9.98 -3.56
C TRP A 92 0.03 9.91 -2.50
N LEU A 93 -0.94 9.06 -2.79
CA LEU A 93 -2.05 8.71 -1.92
C LEU A 93 -1.91 7.27 -1.46
N VAL A 94 -2.03 7.06 -0.15
CA VAL A 94 -2.14 5.72 0.43
C VAL A 94 -3.62 5.41 0.66
N LEU A 95 -4.09 4.34 0.03
CA LEU A 95 -5.44 3.81 0.16
C LEU A 95 -5.39 2.56 1.02
N LYS A 96 -5.85 2.68 2.27
CA LYS A 96 -6.00 1.57 3.20
C LYS A 96 -7.38 0.96 3.01
N VAL A 97 -7.44 -0.19 2.35
CA VAL A 97 -8.68 -0.87 1.98
C VAL A 97 -8.95 -1.99 2.97
N LYS A 98 -10.14 -1.98 3.56
CA LYS A 98 -10.71 -3.08 4.35
C LYS A 98 -11.88 -3.69 3.56
N THR A 99 -11.88 -4.99 3.37
CA THR A 99 -13.00 -5.69 2.69
C THR A 99 -14.00 -6.27 3.69
N PHE A 100 -15.30 -6.07 3.43
CA PHE A 100 -16.36 -6.68 4.24
C PHE A 100 -16.51 -8.17 3.92
N GLY A 101 -16.61 -9.01 4.95
CA GLY A 101 -17.00 -10.42 4.81
C GLY A 101 -15.85 -11.43 4.71
N MET A 102 -14.60 -10.97 4.60
CA MET A 102 -13.41 -11.79 4.81
C MET A 102 -12.66 -11.28 6.06
N PRO A 103 -12.44 -12.10 7.10
CA PRO A 103 -11.50 -11.75 8.16
C PRO A 103 -10.09 -11.70 7.56
N GLY A 104 -9.36 -10.60 7.74
CA GLY A 104 -7.91 -10.55 7.48
C GLY A 104 -7.43 -9.58 6.40
N ASP A 105 -8.27 -9.18 5.44
CA ASP A 105 -7.73 -8.50 4.25
C ASP A 105 -7.79 -6.97 4.34
N THR A 106 -6.95 -6.42 5.23
CA THR A 106 -6.50 -5.02 5.11
C THR A 106 -5.34 -4.97 4.13
N ALA A 107 -5.45 -4.11 3.13
CA ALA A 107 -4.38 -3.83 2.18
C ALA A 107 -4.12 -2.33 2.06
N TRP A 108 -2.88 -1.94 1.84
CA TRP A 108 -2.48 -0.56 1.58
C TRP A 108 -2.00 -0.47 0.15
N PHE A 109 -2.57 0.44 -0.63
CA PHE A 109 -2.14 0.72 -2.00
C PHE A 109 -1.57 2.12 -2.06
N ILE A 110 -0.39 2.27 -2.65
CA ILE A 110 0.21 3.57 -2.91
C ILE A 110 -0.04 3.93 -4.37
N VAL A 111 -0.82 4.96 -4.59
CA VAL A 111 -1.21 5.45 -5.91
C VAL A 111 -0.58 6.81 -6.15
N ASN A 112 0.09 6.98 -7.28
CA ASN A 112 0.59 8.27 -7.74
C ASN A 112 -0.57 9.10 -8.32
N MET A 113 -0.82 10.26 -7.71
CA MET A 113 -1.87 11.20 -8.10
C MET A 113 -1.46 12.09 -9.28
N GLU A 114 -0.16 12.15 -9.62
CA GLU A 114 0.37 12.81 -10.82
C GLU A 114 1.18 11.84 -11.70
N PRO A 115 0.54 10.90 -12.41
CA PRO A 115 1.24 9.92 -13.25
C PRO A 115 1.74 10.48 -14.59
N HIS A 116 1.95 11.80 -14.70
CA HIS A 116 2.36 12.46 -15.94
C HIS A 116 3.62 13.32 -15.75
N ASN A 117 4.73 12.80 -16.26
CA ASN A 117 5.74 13.54 -17.03
C ASN A 117 6.43 12.58 -18.01
#